data_AF-A0A848YBK1-F1
#
_entry.id   AF-A0A848YBK1-F1
#
_cell.length_a   1.000
_cell.length_b   1.000
_cell.length_c   1.000
_cell.angle_alpha   90.00
_cell.angle_beta   90.00
_cell.angle_gamma   90.00
#
_symmetry.space_group_name_H-M   'P 1'
#
loop_
_entity.id
_entity.type
_entity.pdbx_description
1 polymer ?
#
loop_
_entity_poly.entity_id
_entity_poly.type
_entity_poly.pdbx_seq_one_letter_code
_entity_poly.pdbx_strand_id
1 'polypeptide(L)' 'MSNTFKAACIQNCATGDVDENIEITTRLTREAAKAGANLICLPEYFSGLTTDNGKIHPVHFPEAEHPVIPAFAEEARSLG' A
#
# COMPACT_ATOMS: atom_id res chain seq x y z
N MET A 1 -21.50 -23.03 10.22
CA MET A 1 -21.27 -21.66 9.66
C MET A 1 -19.86 -21.68 9.08
N SER A 2 -19.67 -21.53 7.77
CA SER A 2 -18.32 -21.36 7.22
C SER A 2 -17.91 -19.91 7.41
N ASN A 3 -16.75 -19.65 8.03
CA ASN A 3 -16.17 -18.32 8.02
C ASN A 3 -15.70 -18.01 6.59
N THR A 4 -16.39 -17.10 5.90
CA THR A 4 -15.95 -16.58 4.61
C THR A 4 -14.72 -15.69 4.82
N PHE A 5 -13.64 -15.99 4.12
CA PHE A 5 -12.47 -15.14 4.06
C PHE A 5 -12.53 -14.28 2.79
N LYS A 6 -12.40 -12.96 2.93
CA LYS A 6 -12.39 -12.01 1.82
C LYS A 6 -11.01 -11.37 1.70
N ALA A 7 -10.40 -11.47 0.53
CA ALA A 7 -9.20 -10.71 0.18
C ALA A 7 -9.54 -9.55 -0.76
N ALA A 8 -8.76 -8.47 -0.71
CA ALA A 8 -8.81 -7.36 -1.64
C ALA A 8 -7.45 -7.16 -2.32
N CYS A 9 -7.47 -6.95 -3.63
CA CYS A 9 -6.29 -6.55 -4.41
C CYS A 9 -6.42 -5.08 -4.76
N ILE A 10 -5.50 -4.26 -4.26
CA ILE A 10 -5.45 -2.84 -4.56
C ILE A 10 -4.71 -2.63 -5.89
N GLN A 11 -5.13 -1.61 -6.64
CA GLN A 11 -4.41 -1.12 -7.81
C GLN A 11 -4.24 0.40 -7.67
N ASN A 12 -3.00 0.87 -7.72
CA ASN A 12 -2.66 2.30 -7.79
C ASN A 12 -1.65 2.56 -8.91
N CYS A 13 -1.54 3.83 -9.32
CA CYS A 13 -0.48 4.29 -10.22
C CYS A 13 0.61 4.91 -9.36
N ALA A 14 1.65 4.14 -9.02
CA ALA A 14 2.73 4.64 -8.17
C ALA A 14 3.56 5.69 -8.88
N THR A 15 3.81 6.81 -8.22
CA THR A 15 4.71 7.88 -8.68
C THR A 15 6.03 7.87 -7.90
N GLY A 16 6.94 8.81 -8.19
CA GLY A 16 8.11 9.03 -7.34
C GLY A 16 7.81 9.75 -6.02
N ASP A 17 6.58 10.27 -5.85
CA ASP A 17 6.15 10.95 -4.64
C ASP A 17 5.57 9.94 -3.65
N VAL A 18 6.35 9.65 -2.61
CA VAL A 18 5.99 8.63 -1.61
C VAL A 18 4.81 9.07 -0.75
N ASP A 19 4.68 10.37 -0.47
CA ASP A 19 3.59 10.89 0.36
C ASP A 19 2.27 10.83 -0.40
N GLU A 20 2.27 11.20 -1.68
CA GLU A 20 1.12 11.01 -2.58
C GLU A 20 0.70 9.53 -2.64
N ASN A 21 1.67 8.63 -2.81
CA ASN A 21 1.39 7.19 -2.86
C ASN A 21 0.78 6.69 -1.53
N ILE A 22 1.30 7.12 -0.38
CA ILE A 22 0.74 6.78 0.94
C ILE A 22 -0.71 7.28 1.04
N GLU A 23 -0.99 8.53 0.67
CA GLU A 23 -2.34 9.09 0.74
C GLU A 23 -3.34 8.25 -0.09
N ILE A 24 -2.99 7.96 -1.34
CA ILE A 24 -3.85 7.20 -2.25
C ILE A 24 -4.06 5.78 -1.73
N THR A 25 -2.99 5.11 -1.34
CA THR A 25 -3.02 3.67 -1.03
C THR A 25 -3.63 3.39 0.35
N THR A 26 -3.45 4.28 1.33
CA THR A 26 -4.16 4.20 2.62
C THR A 26 -5.66 4.42 2.44
N ARG A 27 -6.08 5.38 1.60
CA ARG A 27 -7.50 5.56 1.25
C ARG A 27 -8.12 4.30 0.64
N LEU A 28 -7.47 3.71 -0.36
CA LEU A 28 -7.94 2.46 -1.00
C LEU A 28 -7.96 1.28 -0.02
N THR A 29 -6.98 1.20 0.88
CA THR A 29 -6.93 0.19 1.95
C THR A 29 -8.12 0.33 2.89
N ARG A 30 -8.43 1.55 3.34
CA ARG A 30 -9.61 1.83 4.18
C ARG A 30 -10.93 1.50 3.47
N GLU A 31 -11.04 1.77 2.17
CA GLU A 31 -12.21 1.40 1.36
C GLU A 31 -12.38 -0.13 1.30
N ALA A 32 -11.29 -0.88 1.10
CA ALA A 32 -11.30 -2.35 1.09
C ALA A 32 -11.65 -2.94 2.48
N ALA A 33 -11.10 -2.39 3.55
CA ALA A 33 -11.43 -2.78 4.92
C ALA A 33 -12.92 -2.54 5.20
N LYS A 34 -13.46 -1.36 4.82
CA LYS A 34 -14.90 -1.04 4.91
C LYS A 34 -15.77 -2.00 4.10
N ALA A 35 -15.26 -2.57 3.00
CA ALA A 35 -15.93 -3.60 2.21
C ALA A 35 -15.83 -5.03 2.82
N GLY A 36 -15.19 -5.16 3.98
CA GLY A 36 -15.09 -6.39 4.77
C GLY A 36 -13.93 -7.30 4.38
N ALA A 37 -12.85 -6.76 3.80
CA ALA A 37 -11.65 -7.54 3.52
C ALA A 37 -10.92 -7.94 4.81
N ASN A 38 -10.46 -9.19 4.88
CA ASN A 38 -9.61 -9.74 5.93
C ASN A 38 -8.12 -9.67 5.60
N LEU A 39 -7.79 -9.54 4.31
CA LEU A 39 -6.43 -9.34 3.82
C LEU A 39 -6.48 -8.37 2.65
N ILE A 40 -5.62 -7.37 2.68
CA ILE A 40 -5.51 -6.35 1.65
C ILE A 40 -4.09 -6.40 1.08
N CYS A 41 -3.98 -6.70 -0.20
CA CYS A 41 -2.71 -6.81 -0.90
C CYS A 41 -2.51 -5.57 -1.78
N LEU A 42 -1.32 -4.96 -1.69
CA LEU A 42 -0.90 -3.87 -2.56
C LEU A 42 0.04 -4.38 -3.66
N PRO A 43 0.14 -3.69 -4.82
CA PRO A 43 1.05 -4.05 -5.89
C PRO A 43 2.53 -3.99 -5.48
N GLU A 44 3.39 -4.64 -6.24
CA GLU A 44 4.84 -4.41 -6.16
C GLU A 44 5.16 -2.93 -6.47
N TYR A 45 6.07 -2.33 -5.72
CA TYR A 45 6.44 -0.90 -5.81
C TYR A 45 5.29 0.11 -5.63
N PHE A 46 4.17 -0.29 -5.00
CA PHE A 46 3.01 0.58 -4.82
C PHE A 46 3.33 1.93 -4.18
N SER A 47 4.38 1.99 -3.37
CA SER A 47 4.73 3.16 -2.57
C SER A 47 5.73 4.11 -3.22
N GLY A 48 6.30 3.76 -4.38
CA GLY A 48 7.32 4.60 -5.01
C GLY A 48 7.98 3.96 -6.21
N LEU A 49 7.66 4.44 -7.40
CA LEU A 49 8.28 4.01 -8.64
C LEU A 49 8.53 5.19 -9.58
N THR A 50 9.77 5.30 -10.02
CA THR A 50 10.16 6.18 -11.14
C THR A 50 10.78 5.36 -12.25
N THR A 51 10.94 5.97 -13.42
CA THR A 51 11.75 5.39 -14.49
C THR A 51 12.88 6.34 -14.83
N ASP A 52 14.07 5.79 -14.99
CA ASP A 52 15.24 6.53 -15.48
C ASP A 52 15.85 5.77 -16.66
N ASN A 53 16.02 6.46 -17.78
CA ASN A 53 16.60 5.90 -19.01
C ASN A 53 15.96 4.55 -19.45
N GLY A 54 14.63 4.43 -19.31
CA GLY A 54 13.87 3.23 -19.68
C GLY A 54 14.00 2.06 -18.71
N LYS A 55 14.61 2.25 -17.54
CA LYS A 55 14.70 1.25 -16.46
C LYS A 55 13.83 1.66 -15.28
N ILE A 56 13.33 0.67 -14.55
CA ILE A 56 12.67 0.90 -13.27
C ILE A 56 13.68 1.44 -12.26
N HIS A 57 13.29 2.48 -11.55
CA HIS A 57 14.07 3.08 -10.48
C HIS A 57 13.15 3.28 -9.26
N PRO A 58 13.01 2.25 -8.40
CA PRO A 58 12.18 2.32 -7.22
C PRO A 58 12.71 3.36 -6.21
N VAL A 59 11.79 4.04 -5.55
CA VAL A 59 12.14 4.86 -4.38
C VAL A 59 12.46 3.90 -3.24
N HIS A 60 13.57 4.14 -2.53
CA HIS A 60 14.06 3.25 -1.49
C HIS A 60 14.59 4.03 -0.29
N PHE A 61 14.48 3.41 0.87
CA PHE A 61 14.94 3.93 2.16
C PHE A 61 15.57 2.80 2.96
N PRO A 62 16.52 3.09 3.87
CA PRO A 62 16.83 2.17 4.96
C PRO A 62 15.54 1.79 5.70
N GLU A 63 15.41 0.54 6.13
CA GLU A 63 14.19 0.05 6.80
C GLU A 63 13.78 0.93 8.00
N ALA A 64 14.76 1.36 8.81
CA ALA A 64 14.54 2.19 9.99
C ALA A 64 13.98 3.59 9.67
N GLU A 65 14.13 4.05 8.43
CA GLU A 65 13.71 5.38 7.97
C GLU A 65 12.55 5.29 6.96
N HIS A 66 12.03 4.08 6.69
CA HIS A 66 11.07 3.85 5.62
C HIS A 66 9.69 4.41 6.00
N PRO A 67 9.17 5.46 5.35
CA PRO A 67 7.96 6.17 5.80
C PRO A 67 6.67 5.34 5.65
N VAL A 68 6.65 4.43 4.68
CA VAL A 68 5.49 3.57 4.38
C VAL A 68 5.25 2.51 5.46
N ILE A 69 6.33 2.00 6.08
CA ILE A 69 6.21 0.94 7.10
C ILE A 69 5.37 1.39 8.30
N PRO A 70 5.68 2.51 9.00
CA PRO A 70 4.85 2.97 10.11
C PRO A 70 3.45 3.40 9.66
N ALA A 71 3.29 3.99 8.47
CA ALA A 71 1.98 4.36 7.93
C ALA A 71 1.07 3.14 7.76
N PHE A 72 1.55 2.08 7.11
CA PHE A 72 0.76 0.86 6.89
C PHE A 72 0.63 -0.03 8.13
N ALA A 73 1.61 0.00 9.03
CA ALA A 73 1.48 -0.66 10.32
C ALA A 73 0.35 -0.03 11.16
N GLU A 74 0.13 1.28 11.04
CA GLU A 74 -0.98 1.97 11.69
C GLU A 74 -2.33 1.68 11.04
N GLU A 75 -2.41 1.67 9.70
CA GLU A 75 -3.62 1.20 9.00
C GLU A 75 -3.99 -0.23 9.41
N ALA A 76 -3.02 -1.15 9.45
CA ALA A 76 -3.27 -2.53 9.87
C ALA A 76 -3.78 -2.61 11.32
N ARG A 77 -3.16 -1.88 12.26
CA ARG A 77 -3.63 -1.85 13.66
C ARG A 77 -5.04 -1.26 13.80
N SER A 78 -5.37 -0.23 13.04
CA SER A 78 -6.64 0.49 13.16
C SER A 78 -7.81 -0.20 12.45
N LEU A 79 -7.53 -0.98 11.39
CA LEU A 79 -8.55 -1.63 10.57
C LEU A 79 -8.85 -3.08 10.97
N GLY A 80 -7.94 -3.73 11.72
CA GLY A 80 -8.10 -5.09 12.27
C GLY A 80 -7.39 -6.17 11.47
#